data_AF-A0A7Z1TF69-F1
#
_entry.id   AF-A0A7Z1TF69-F1
#
_cell.length_a   1.000
_cell.length_b   1.000
_cell.length_c   1.000
_cell.angle_alpha   90.00
_cell.angle_beta   90.00
_cell.angle_gamma   90.00
#
_symmetry.space_group_name_H-M   'P 1'
#
loop_
_entity.id
_entity.type
_entity.pdbx_description
1 polymer ?
#
loop_
_entity_poly.entity_id
_entity_poly.type
_entity_poly.pdbx_seq_one_letter_code
_entity_poly.pdbx_strand_id
1 'polypeptide(L)'
;MNVLTAVTENADNLTPNSGGFTFTLSAQSPRLREVTFSADTTEKFLHQVAQWPVQALEYKSFLRFKVGRILDDLCGNRLQPLLLNTLLN
;
A
#
# COMPACT_ATOMS: atom_id res chain seq x y z
N MET A 1 -12.26 19.10 -11.85
CA MET A 1 -11.96 18.44 -10.55
C MET A 1 -10.87 17.42 -10.82
N ASN A 2 -9.72 17.52 -10.15
CA ASN A 2 -8.56 16.68 -10.43
C ASN A 2 -8.56 15.48 -9.46
N VAL A 3 -8.11 14.31 -9.91
CA VAL A 3 -8.10 13.04 -9.15
C VAL A 3 -7.36 13.18 -7.80
N LEU A 4 -6.39 14.09 -7.74
CA LEU A 4 -5.60 14.41 -6.55
C LEU A 4 -6.42 15.04 -5.42
N THR A 5 -7.50 15.75 -5.71
CA THR A 5 -8.33 16.42 -4.69
C THR A 5 -9.20 15.42 -3.91
N ALA A 6 -9.55 14.28 -4.51
CA ALA A 6 -10.33 13.23 -3.84
C ALA A 6 -9.52 12.40 -2.83
N VAL A 7 -8.19 12.47 -2.89
CA VAL A 7 -7.26 11.69 -2.04
C VAL A 7 -7.10 12.33 -0.66
N THR A 8 -7.26 13.65 -0.53
CA THR A 8 -6.98 14.39 0.71
C THR A 8 -8.07 14.20 1.77
N GLU A 9 -9.34 14.06 1.39
CA GLU A 9 -10.47 14.04 2.34
C GLU A 9 -10.59 12.73 3.15
N ASN A 10 -9.92 11.65 2.72
CA ASN A 10 -10.05 10.32 3.33
C ASN A 10 -8.92 9.95 4.31
N ALA A 11 -7.92 10.82 4.51
CA ALA A 11 -6.75 10.51 5.34
C ALA A 11 -7.04 10.60 6.86
N ASP A 12 -7.94 11.50 7.27
CA ASP A 12 -8.17 11.80 8.69
C ASP A 12 -9.01 10.75 9.44
N ASN A 13 -9.53 9.73 8.75
CA ASN A 13 -10.39 8.69 9.34
C ASN A 13 -9.80 7.26 9.21
N LEU A 14 -8.50 7.16 8.96
CA LEU A 14 -7.79 5.87 8.92
C LEU A 14 -7.62 5.34 10.34
N THR A 15 -8.65 4.64 10.83
CA THR A 15 -8.48 3.76 12.00
C THR A 15 -7.31 2.81 11.70
N PRO A 16 -6.33 2.69 12.61
CA PRO A 16 -5.03 2.03 12.35
C PRO A 16 -5.12 0.50 12.13
N ASN A 17 -6.33 -0.05 11.97
CA ASN A 17 -6.59 -1.49 11.97
C ASN A 17 -7.66 -1.98 10.97
N SER A 18 -7.97 -1.22 9.92
CA SER A 18 -9.11 -1.55 9.04
C SER A 18 -8.74 -1.81 7.58
N GLY A 19 -7.52 -2.26 7.27
CA GLY A 19 -7.12 -2.50 5.88
C GLY A 19 -5.96 -3.47 5.66
N GLY A 20 -5.75 -4.46 6.52
CA GLY A 20 -4.73 -5.50 6.28
C GLY A 20 -3.28 -5.09 6.58
N PHE A 21 -3.05 -3.89 7.11
CA PHE A 21 -1.75 -3.41 7.60
C PHE A 21 -1.90 -2.51 8.83
N THR A 22 -0.82 -2.37 9.60
CA THR A 22 -0.68 -1.40 10.70
C THR A 22 0.27 -0.28 10.30
N PHE A 23 0.10 0.89 10.93
CA PHE A 23 0.90 2.08 10.69
C PHE A 23 1.30 2.71 12.03
N THR A 24 2.57 2.63 12.39
CA THR A 24 3.08 3.05 13.71
C THR A 24 4.29 3.98 13.59
N LEU A 25 4.58 4.73 14.65
CA LEU A 25 5.79 5.56 14.69
C LEU A 25 6.99 4.68 14.99
N SER A 26 8.14 5.00 14.37
CA SER A 26 9.41 4.37 14.73
C SER A 26 9.90 4.89 16.09
N ALA A 27 10.62 4.04 16.83
CA ALA A 27 11.22 4.40 18.11
C ALA A 27 12.32 5.47 17.99
N GLN A 28 12.94 5.58 16.81
CA GLN A 28 14.12 6.42 16.56
C GLN A 28 13.75 7.84 16.12
N SER A 29 12.63 8.02 15.41
CA SER A 29 12.28 9.32 14.85
C SER A 29 10.77 9.50 14.67
N PRO A 30 10.20 10.64 15.09
CA PRO A 30 8.80 10.96 14.81
C PRO A 30 8.53 11.26 13.34
N ARG A 31 9.56 11.34 12.48
CA ARG A 31 9.43 11.44 11.02
C ARG A 31 9.42 10.08 10.32
N LEU A 32 9.84 9.03 11.00
CA LEU A 32 9.85 7.68 10.46
C LEU A 32 8.59 6.94 10.90
N ARG A 33 8.02 6.19 9.96
CA ARG A 33 6.79 5.41 10.14
C ARG A 33 7.07 3.97 9.72
N GLU A 34 6.58 3.04 10.52
CA GLU A 34 6.66 1.62 10.25
C GLU A 34 5.31 1.15 9.75
N VAL A 35 5.33 0.49 8.59
CA VAL A 35 4.14 -0.11 7.97
C VAL A 35 4.32 -1.62 8.00
N THR A 36 3.43 -2.32 8.69
CA THR A 36 3.50 -3.79 8.80
C THR A 36 2.24 -4.40 8.21
N PHE A 37 2.41 -5.20 7.15
CA PHE A 37 1.31 -5.97 6.57
C PHE A 37 0.94 -7.16 7.46
N SER A 38 -0.34 -7.47 7.55
CA SER A 38 -0.80 -8.66 8.26
C SER A 38 -0.36 -9.93 7.54
N ALA A 39 -0.28 -11.04 8.28
CA ALA A 39 0.05 -12.34 7.70
C ALA A 39 -0.95 -12.74 6.59
N ASP A 40 -2.26 -12.51 6.82
CA ASP A 40 -3.32 -12.78 5.86
C ASP A 40 -3.16 -11.98 4.56
N THR A 41 -2.89 -10.67 4.66
CA THR A 41 -2.62 -9.82 3.48
C THR A 41 -1.39 -10.27 2.73
N THR A 42 -0.32 -10.63 3.45
CA THR A 42 0.95 -11.10 2.86
C THR A 42 0.75 -12.41 2.10
N GLU A 43 0.05 -13.38 2.69
CA GLU A 43 -0.23 -14.67 2.07
C GLU A 43 -1.09 -14.51 0.81
N LYS A 44 -2.19 -13.74 0.90
CA LYS A 44 -3.07 -13.46 -0.25
C LYS A 44 -2.34 -12.75 -1.38
N PHE A 45 -1.48 -11.78 -1.05
CA PHE A 45 -0.67 -11.07 -2.03
C PHE A 45 0.25 -12.03 -2.77
N LEU A 46 1.05 -12.82 -2.04
CA LEU A 46 1.98 -13.78 -2.62
C LEU A 46 1.26 -14.81 -3.51
N HIS A 47 0.10 -15.30 -3.07
CA HIS A 47 -0.71 -16.22 -3.86
C HIS A 47 -1.18 -15.61 -5.19
N GLN A 48 -1.68 -14.36 -5.19
CA GLN A 48 -2.19 -13.73 -6.41
C GLN A 48 -1.09 -13.36 -7.42
N VAL A 49 0.11 -13.04 -6.94
CA VAL A 49 1.24 -12.67 -7.82
C VAL A 49 2.13 -13.83 -8.22
N ALA A 50 1.91 -15.03 -7.66
CA ALA A 50 2.75 -16.23 -7.89
C ALA A 50 2.95 -16.59 -9.37
N GLN A 51 1.97 -16.24 -10.23
CA GLN A 51 2.05 -16.46 -11.68
C GLN A 51 3.08 -15.57 -12.41
N TRP A 52 3.57 -14.50 -11.78
CA TRP A 52 4.56 -13.60 -12.37
C TRP A 52 5.88 -13.68 -11.58
N PRO A 53 6.89 -14.41 -12.09
CA PRO A 53 8.20 -14.39 -11.47
C PRO A 53 8.83 -12.99 -11.63
N VAL A 54 9.84 -12.67 -10.81
CA VAL A 54 10.47 -11.33 -10.80
C VAL A 54 10.94 -10.90 -12.19
N GLN A 55 11.47 -11.82 -12.99
CA GLN A 55 11.90 -11.57 -14.37
C GLN A 55 10.74 -11.05 -15.24
N ALA A 56 9.50 -11.52 -15.03
CA ALA A 56 8.35 -11.01 -15.77
C ALA A 56 8.12 -9.50 -15.49
N LEU A 57 8.35 -9.05 -14.25
CA LEU A 57 8.23 -7.65 -13.85
C LEU A 57 9.37 -6.78 -14.42
N GLU A 58 10.54 -7.38 -14.67
CA GLU A 58 11.68 -6.73 -15.33
C GLU A 58 11.36 -6.43 -16.79
N TYR A 59 10.92 -7.46 -17.53
CA TYR A 59 10.66 -7.36 -18.97
C TYR A 59 9.34 -6.69 -19.34
N LYS A 60 8.31 -6.78 -18.49
CA LYS A 60 6.98 -6.20 -18.74
C LYS A 60 6.64 -5.18 -17.66
N SER A 61 7.04 -3.93 -17.89
CA SER A 61 6.92 -2.83 -16.92
C SER A 61 5.50 -2.62 -16.38
N PHE A 62 4.45 -2.89 -17.18
CA PHE A 62 3.06 -2.77 -16.72
C PHE A 62 2.75 -3.69 -15.53
N LEU A 63 3.45 -4.83 -15.39
CA LEU A 63 3.25 -5.74 -14.27
C LEU A 63 3.65 -5.12 -12.93
N ARG A 64 4.58 -4.16 -12.91
CA ARG A 64 4.96 -3.42 -11.69
C ARG A 64 3.77 -2.64 -11.12
N PHE A 65 2.99 -2.01 -11.99
CA PHE A 65 1.76 -1.32 -11.61
C PHE A 65 0.64 -2.30 -11.24
N LYS A 66 0.55 -3.42 -11.97
CA LYS A 66 -0.44 -4.46 -11.67
C LYS A 66 -0.25 -5.07 -10.28
N VAL A 67 0.97 -5.45 -9.91
CA VAL A 67 1.24 -5.99 -8.57
C VAL A 67 1.02 -4.94 -7.48
N GLY A 68 1.36 -3.67 -7.74
CA GLY A 68 1.03 -2.57 -6.84
C GLY A 68 -0.48 -2.41 -6.63
N ARG A 69 -1.27 -2.53 -7.70
CA ARG A 69 -2.74 -2.47 -7.63
C ARG A 69 -3.32 -3.63 -6.83
N ILE A 70 -2.83 -4.85 -7.04
CA ILE A 70 -3.26 -6.04 -6.29
C ILE A 70 -3.04 -5.84 -4.79
N LEU A 71 -1.88 -5.33 -4.39
CA LEU A 71 -1.59 -5.08 -2.97
C LEU A 71 -2.52 -4.01 -2.37
N ASP A 72 -2.77 -2.93 -3.10
CA ASP A 72 -3.68 -1.87 -2.65
C ASP A 72 -5.13 -2.36 -2.56
N ASP A 73 -5.60 -3.16 -3.52
CA ASP A 73 -6.93 -3.78 -3.50
C ASP A 73 -7.10 -4.72 -2.29
N LEU A 74 -6.07 -5.51 -1.94
CA LEU A 74 -6.06 -6.33 -0.73
C LEU A 74 -6.10 -5.51 0.57
N CYS A 75 -5.66 -4.25 0.50
CA CYS A 75 -5.70 -3.31 1.61
C CYS A 75 -6.95 -2.41 1.59
N GLY A 76 -7.97 -2.73 0.78
CA GLY A 76 -9.20 -1.95 0.68
C GLY A 76 -9.02 -0.57 0.06
N ASN A 77 -8.04 -0.43 -0.86
CA ASN A 77 -7.67 0.82 -1.54
C ASN A 77 -7.21 1.96 -0.63
N ARG A 78 -6.66 1.61 0.55
CA ARG A 78 -6.18 2.57 1.56
C ARG A 78 -4.66 2.70 1.59
N LEU A 79 -3.92 1.79 0.97
CA LEU A 79 -2.46 1.79 1.02
C LEU A 79 -1.88 2.92 0.16
N GLN A 80 -2.36 3.06 -1.08
CA GLN A 80 -1.90 4.12 -1.98
C GLN A 80 -2.05 5.54 -1.40
N PRO A 81 -3.24 5.98 -0.93
CA PRO A 81 -3.39 7.33 -0.38
C PRO A 81 -2.55 7.54 0.88
N LEU A 82 -2.43 6.52 1.75
CA LEU A 82 -1.60 6.60 2.96
C LEU A 82 -0.11 6.79 2.62
N LEU A 83 0.43 6.03 1.67
CA LEU A 83 1.84 6.17 1.27
C LEU A 83 2.13 7.53 0.64
N LEU A 84 1.25 8.02 -0.24
CA LEU A 84 1.41 9.35 -0.85
C LEU A 84 1.37 10.46 0.21
N ASN A 85 0.40 10.42 1.12
CA ASN A 85 0.28 11.42 2.18
C ASN A 85 1.46 11.42 3.15
N THR A 86 2.10 10.26 3.37
CA THR A 86 3.25 10.15 4.27
C THR A 86 4.56 10.60 3.63
N LEU A 87 4.72 10.41 2.32
CA LEU A 87 5.98 10.70 1.61
C LEU A 87 6.03 12.10 0.99
N LEU A 88 4.86 12.67 0.65
CA LEU A 88 4.78 13.95 -0.04
C LEU A 88 4.39 15.13 0.87
N ASN A 89 3.90 14.86 2.08
CA ASN A 89 3.59 15.88 3.09
C ASN A 89 4.52 15.71 4.29
#